data_AF-A0A9J7HVX8-F1
#
_entry.id   AF-A0A9J7HVX8-F1
#
_cell.length_a   1.000
_cell.length_b   1.000
_cell.length_c   1.000
_cell.angle_alpha   90.00
_cell.angle_beta   90.00
_cell.angle_gamma   90.00
#
_symmetry.space_group_name_H-M   'P 1'
#
loop_
_entity.id
_entity.type
_entity.pdbx_description
1 polymer ?
#
loop_
_entity_poly.entity_id
_entity_poly.type
_entity_poly.pdbx_seq_one_letter_code
_entity_poly.pdbx_strand_id
1 'polypeptide(L)'
;MQRVKQSLADAIQEKLCAEGCTTTVKLDDIFLISGKWEDVMRGAYDMVRLRQAMMKELSELQKQAFIMLCRDYSPKMISIKSALLKQMVWTQAVQSGALRPWSGLMVDTPVDLEKIRKFCGVYKQCFGLDEASLEDLAELSATNKESIQESAEHKLPMCNGLLGTTDPPPPSSIRGLVGMVASDGSTLMTLEIANYSFETALNYVTVFEGKAMHVIAHFLRKIISEQAECAQALHEELFLTK
;
A
#
# COMPACT_ATOMS: atom_id res chain seq x y z
N MET A 1 26.06 8.73 15.24
CA MET A 1 25.06 9.75 14.83
C MET A 1 24.72 10.76 15.92
N GLN A 2 24.34 10.32 17.13
CA GLN A 2 23.78 11.22 18.16
C GLN A 2 24.74 12.31 18.66
N ARG A 3 26.03 11.98 18.85
CA ARG A 3 27.06 12.99 19.18
C ARG A 3 27.25 14.05 18.08
N VAL A 4 27.15 13.64 16.81
CA VAL A 4 27.24 14.55 15.67
C VAL A 4 26.03 15.49 15.64
N LYS A 5 24.83 14.96 15.87
CA LYS A 5 23.62 15.79 15.99
C LYS A 5 23.68 16.78 17.14
N GLN A 6 24.20 16.36 18.29
CA GLN A 6 24.39 17.25 19.43
C GLN A 6 25.34 18.40 19.08
N SER A 7 26.51 18.07 18.53
CA SER A 7 27.48 19.10 18.12
C SER A 7 26.91 20.06 17.06
N LEU A 8 26.10 19.56 16.12
CA LEU A 8 25.39 20.40 15.16
C LEU A 8 24.32 21.27 15.82
N ALA A 9 23.54 20.73 16.76
CA ALA A 9 22.53 21.48 17.50
C ALA A 9 23.17 22.64 18.26
N ASP A 10 24.27 22.37 18.96
CA ASP A 10 25.01 23.37 19.73
C ASP A 10 25.55 24.48 18.80
N ALA A 11 26.14 24.12 17.66
CA ALA A 11 26.66 25.07 16.67
C ALA A 11 25.56 25.91 16.00
N ILE A 12 24.39 25.32 15.72
CA ILE A 12 23.24 26.05 15.15
C ILE A 12 22.68 27.01 16.19
N GLN A 13 22.53 26.57 17.44
CA GLN A 13 22.03 27.40 18.53
C GLN A 13 22.94 28.61 18.77
N GLU A 14 24.26 28.41 18.76
CA GLU A 14 25.25 29.48 18.89
C GLU A 14 25.10 30.53 17.77
N LYS A 15 24.96 30.09 16.51
CA LYS A 15 24.73 31.00 15.38
C LYS A 15 23.41 31.75 15.46
N LEU A 16 22.32 31.08 15.81
CA LEU A 16 21.01 31.73 15.96
C LEU A 16 21.04 32.79 17.06
N CYS A 17 21.70 32.52 18.18
CA CYS A 17 21.90 33.51 19.23
C CYS A 17 22.74 34.70 18.77
N ALA A 18 23.79 34.47 17.98
CA ALA A 18 24.61 35.54 17.41
C ALA A 18 23.84 36.44 16.43
N GLU A 19 22.85 35.89 15.71
CA GLU A 19 21.94 36.65 14.83
C GLU A 19 20.73 37.27 15.56
N GLY A 20 20.63 37.12 16.88
CA GLY A 20 19.55 37.69 17.69
C GLY A 20 18.24 36.92 17.66
N CYS A 21 18.23 35.68 17.16
CA CYS A 21 17.06 34.80 17.20
C CYS A 21 16.89 34.17 18.59
N THR A 22 15.65 34.16 19.10
CA THR A 22 15.29 33.55 20.40
C THR A 22 14.84 32.10 20.28
N THR A 23 14.83 31.54 19.07
CA THR A 23 14.40 30.16 18.83
C THR A 23 15.35 29.18 19.50
N THR A 24 14.80 28.34 20.37
CA THR A 24 15.54 27.22 20.98
C THR A 24 15.51 26.02 20.04
N VAL A 25 16.68 25.54 19.67
CA VAL A 25 16.85 24.36 18.83
C VAL A 25 16.79 23.12 19.72
N LYS A 26 15.77 22.28 19.53
CA LYS A 26 15.69 20.97 20.16
C LYS A 26 16.25 19.91 19.22
N LEU A 27 16.96 18.91 19.75
CA LEU A 27 17.50 17.82 18.93
C LEU A 27 16.43 17.03 18.16
N ASP A 28 15.23 16.93 18.70
CA ASP A 28 14.12 16.23 18.07
C ASP A 28 13.60 16.94 16.81
N ASP A 29 13.87 18.25 16.70
CA ASP A 29 13.48 19.08 15.56
C ASP A 29 14.54 19.13 14.46
N ILE A 30 15.74 18.57 14.70
CA ILE A 30 16.85 18.54 13.72
C ILE A 30 16.85 17.21 12.95
N PHE A 31 16.64 17.29 11.64
CA PHE A 31 16.75 16.15 10.73
C PHE A 31 18.08 16.21 9.96
N LEU A 32 18.90 15.18 10.09
CA LEU A 32 20.05 14.94 9.24
C LEU A 32 19.58 14.13 8.02
N ILE A 33 19.73 14.70 6.83
CA ILE A 33 19.36 14.05 5.58
C ILE A 33 20.53 14.05 4.61
N SER A 34 20.53 13.07 3.70
CA SER A 34 21.42 13.03 2.55
C SER A 34 20.59 13.25 1.30
N GLY A 35 21.06 14.14 0.41
CA GLY A 35 20.44 14.37 -0.89
C GLY A 35 20.77 13.30 -1.93
N LYS A 36 21.56 12.28 -1.58
CA LYS A 36 21.85 11.16 -2.48
C LYS A 36 20.58 10.35 -2.69
N TRP A 37 20.26 10.06 -3.96
CA TRP A 37 19.06 9.33 -4.35
C TRP A 37 18.91 8.01 -3.59
N GLU A 38 19.98 7.22 -3.48
CA GLU A 38 19.98 5.96 -2.76
C GLU A 38 19.60 6.08 -1.28
N ASP A 39 20.19 7.06 -0.59
CA ASP A 39 19.94 7.32 0.84
C ASP A 39 18.49 7.77 1.06
N VAL A 40 17.95 8.57 0.13
CA VAL A 40 16.55 8.99 0.12
C VAL A 40 15.62 7.78 -0.05
N MET A 41 15.87 6.93 -1.04
CA MET A 41 14.98 5.80 -1.36
C MET A 41 15.00 4.70 -0.28
N ARG A 42 16.16 4.45 0.33
CA ARG A 42 16.30 3.52 1.46
C ARG A 42 15.78 4.06 2.79
N GLY A 43 15.52 5.37 2.87
CA GLY A 43 15.12 6.02 4.12
C GLY A 43 16.26 6.13 5.14
N ALA A 44 17.49 6.31 4.68
CA ALA A 44 18.67 6.46 5.53
C ALA A 44 18.65 7.76 6.36
N TYR A 45 19.54 7.84 7.36
CA TYR A 45 19.62 8.96 8.31
C TYR A 45 18.27 9.23 8.99
N ASP A 46 17.77 10.47 8.95
CA ASP A 46 16.48 10.85 9.51
C ASP A 46 15.35 10.92 8.47
N MET A 47 15.52 10.41 7.25
CA MET A 47 14.50 10.53 6.20
C MET A 47 13.16 9.92 6.61
N VAL A 48 13.18 8.76 7.28
CA VAL A 48 11.95 8.13 7.82
C VAL A 48 11.30 8.99 8.90
N ARG A 49 12.11 9.64 9.76
CA ARG A 49 11.61 10.52 10.82
C ARG A 49 11.05 11.82 10.25
N LEU A 50 11.71 12.37 9.23
CA LEU A 50 11.29 13.57 8.51
C LEU A 50 9.94 13.34 7.83
N ARG A 51 9.79 12.23 7.09
CA ARG A 51 8.51 11.85 6.47
C ARG A 51 7.39 11.72 7.51
N GLN A 52 7.67 11.11 8.66
CA GLN A 52 6.70 11.00 9.75
C GLN A 52 6.32 12.34 10.38
N ALA A 53 7.29 13.24 10.57
CA ALA A 53 7.03 14.58 11.06
C ALA A 53 6.16 15.36 10.07
N MET A 54 6.50 15.34 8.79
CA MET A 54 5.68 15.95 7.73
C MET A 54 4.25 15.37 7.73
N MET A 55 4.11 14.05 7.80
CA MET A 55 2.80 13.41 7.85
C MET A 55 1.94 13.83 9.05
N LYS A 56 2.52 14.22 10.19
CA LYS A 56 1.73 14.67 11.34
C LYS A 56 1.07 16.04 11.11
N GLU A 57 1.74 16.90 10.37
CA GLU A 57 1.32 18.30 10.13
C GLU A 57 0.33 18.43 8.95
N LEU A 58 0.25 17.43 8.08
CA LEU A 58 -0.65 17.46 6.92
C LEU A 58 -2.11 17.23 7.34
N SER A 59 -3.07 17.74 6.55
CA SER A 59 -4.47 17.31 6.65
C SER A 59 -4.66 15.88 6.11
N GLU A 60 -5.75 15.20 6.45
CA GLU A 60 -5.95 13.79 6.05
C GLU A 60 -5.85 13.56 4.53
N LEU A 61 -6.40 14.44 3.70
CA LEU A 61 -6.30 14.34 2.24
C LEU A 61 -4.85 14.52 1.75
N GLN A 62 -4.12 15.46 2.35
CA GLN A 62 -2.72 15.70 2.02
C GLN A 62 -1.83 14.54 2.48
N LYS A 63 -2.09 13.97 3.67
CA LYS A 63 -1.40 12.77 4.15
C LYS A 63 -1.59 11.61 3.18
N GLN A 64 -2.83 11.41 2.71
CA GLN A 64 -3.13 10.35 1.75
C GLN A 64 -2.31 10.51 0.46
N ALA A 65 -2.34 11.70 -0.15
CA ALA A 65 -1.56 11.99 -1.35
C ALA A 65 -0.05 11.83 -1.09
N PHE A 66 0.45 12.32 0.03
CA PHE A 66 1.85 12.22 0.41
C PHE A 66 2.31 10.76 0.55
N ILE A 67 1.57 9.93 1.31
CA ILE A 67 1.90 8.51 1.52
C ILE A 67 1.92 7.74 0.20
N MET A 68 0.94 8.00 -0.68
CA MET A 68 0.80 7.31 -1.97
C MET A 68 1.92 7.65 -2.95
N LEU A 69 2.37 8.91 -2.97
CA LEU A 69 3.43 9.39 -3.87
C LEU A 69 4.83 9.20 -3.28
N CYS A 70 4.94 8.88 -1.99
CA CYS A 70 6.23 8.72 -1.33
C CYS A 70 6.97 7.49 -1.87
N ARG A 71 8.05 7.70 -2.62
CA ARG A 71 9.00 6.65 -2.98
C ARG A 71 9.88 6.36 -1.77
N ASP A 72 9.49 5.32 -1.03
CA ASP A 72 10.16 4.82 0.16
C ASP A 72 9.82 3.34 0.23
N TYR A 73 10.86 2.51 0.07
CA TYR A 73 10.77 1.05 0.05
C TYR A 73 11.00 0.44 1.43
N SER A 74 11.05 1.25 2.49
CA SER A 74 11.23 0.73 3.85
C SER A 74 10.01 -0.06 4.33
N PRO A 75 10.20 -1.11 5.14
CA PRO A 75 9.09 -1.91 5.68
C PRO A 75 8.06 -1.07 6.43
N LYS A 76 8.52 -0.03 7.12
CA LYS A 76 7.64 0.89 7.85
C LYS A 76 6.71 1.66 6.92
N MET A 77 7.21 2.16 5.79
CA MET A 77 6.37 2.86 4.82
C MET A 77 5.44 1.89 4.09
N ILE A 78 5.89 0.68 3.76
CA ILE A 78 5.05 -0.37 3.15
C ILE A 78 3.83 -0.66 4.03
N SER A 79 4.04 -0.82 5.34
CA SER A 79 2.95 -1.04 6.30
C SER A 79 1.96 0.14 6.34
N ILE A 80 2.47 1.39 6.36
CA ILE A 80 1.65 2.61 6.33
C ILE A 80 0.81 2.67 5.04
N LYS A 81 1.42 2.42 3.88
CA LYS A 81 0.73 2.38 2.57
C LYS A 81 -0.36 1.31 2.54
N SER A 82 -0.08 0.10 3.04
CA SER A 82 -1.05 -0.99 3.11
C SER A 82 -2.27 -0.64 3.97
N ALA A 83 -2.04 -0.09 5.16
CA ALA A 83 -3.11 0.34 6.05
C ALA A 83 -4.00 1.43 5.41
N LEU A 84 -3.36 2.44 4.81
CA LEU A 84 -4.06 3.54 4.14
C LEU A 84 -4.91 3.05 2.97
N LEU A 85 -4.33 2.25 2.06
CA LEU A 85 -5.03 1.70 0.91
C LEU A 85 -6.24 0.85 1.32
N LYS A 86 -6.07 -0.01 2.34
CA LYS A 86 -7.17 -0.83 2.90
C LYS A 86 -8.28 0.05 3.46
N GLN A 87 -7.95 1.13 4.16
CA GLN A 87 -8.91 2.09 4.69
C GLN A 87 -9.65 2.84 3.56
N MET A 88 -8.95 3.25 2.51
CA MET A 88 -9.55 3.94 1.35
C MET A 88 -10.56 3.03 0.64
N VAL A 89 -10.17 1.78 0.38
CA VAL A 89 -11.06 0.76 -0.22
C VAL A 89 -12.31 0.56 0.64
N TRP A 90 -12.15 0.43 1.96
CA TRP A 90 -13.28 0.29 2.87
C TRP A 90 -14.20 1.50 2.86
N THR A 91 -13.63 2.71 2.91
CA THR A 91 -14.40 3.96 2.89
C THR A 91 -15.21 4.09 1.60
N GLN A 92 -14.63 3.76 0.45
CA GLN A 92 -15.32 3.75 -0.84
C GLN A 92 -16.46 2.72 -0.87
N ALA A 93 -16.24 1.53 -0.30
CA ALA A 93 -17.28 0.51 -0.20
C ALA A 93 -18.47 1.00 0.63
N VAL A 94 -18.20 1.60 1.80
CA VAL A 94 -19.21 2.20 2.68
C VAL A 94 -19.99 3.30 1.93
N GLN A 95 -19.29 4.25 1.30
CA GLN A 95 -19.91 5.38 0.59
C GLN A 95 -20.76 4.94 -0.61
N SER A 96 -20.39 3.84 -1.28
CA SER A 96 -21.17 3.31 -2.41
C SER A 96 -22.49 2.65 -2.00
N GLY A 97 -22.83 2.63 -0.69
CA GLY A 97 -24.03 1.99 -0.19
C GLY A 97 -23.97 0.47 -0.28
N ALA A 98 -22.77 -0.10 -0.43
CA ALA A 98 -22.56 -1.53 -0.55
C ALA A 98 -23.03 -2.29 0.71
N LEU A 99 -23.08 -1.65 1.88
CA LEU A 99 -23.43 -2.24 3.20
C LEU A 99 -24.92 -2.55 3.35
N ARG A 100 -25.71 -2.44 2.30
CA ARG A 100 -27.13 -2.78 2.36
C ARG A 100 -27.30 -4.30 2.42
N PRO A 101 -28.04 -4.84 3.40
CA PRO A 101 -28.37 -6.26 3.45
C PRO A 101 -29.18 -6.61 2.21
N TRP A 102 -28.81 -7.73 1.59
CA TRP A 102 -29.37 -8.16 0.32
C TRP A 102 -30.11 -9.49 0.48
N SER A 103 -31.15 -9.69 -0.33
CA SER A 103 -31.83 -10.98 -0.46
C SER A 103 -31.44 -11.62 -1.80
N GLY A 104 -30.52 -12.59 -1.77
CA GLY A 104 -30.14 -13.40 -2.95
C GLY A 104 -28.68 -13.87 -2.95
N LEU A 105 -28.42 -14.99 -3.65
CA LEU A 105 -27.07 -15.53 -3.85
C LEU A 105 -26.26 -14.60 -4.76
N MET A 106 -25.27 -13.86 -4.22
CA MET A 106 -24.40 -12.97 -5.00
C MET A 106 -23.41 -13.72 -5.90
N VAL A 107 -23.28 -15.03 -5.73
CA VAL A 107 -22.17 -15.84 -6.23
C VAL A 107 -22.00 -15.80 -7.75
N ASP A 108 -23.07 -15.56 -8.52
CA ASP A 108 -23.03 -15.50 -9.99
C ASP A 108 -23.08 -14.05 -10.52
N THR A 109 -22.94 -13.06 -9.65
CA THR A 109 -22.89 -11.64 -10.05
C THR A 109 -21.61 -11.38 -10.86
N PRO A 110 -21.71 -10.80 -12.07
CA PRO A 110 -20.54 -10.44 -12.85
C PRO A 110 -19.75 -9.33 -12.16
N VAL A 111 -18.43 -9.45 -12.20
CA VAL A 111 -17.49 -8.48 -11.63
C VAL A 111 -16.76 -7.75 -12.76
N ASP A 112 -16.60 -6.44 -12.63
CA ASP A 112 -15.79 -5.63 -13.52
C ASP A 112 -14.29 -5.91 -13.28
N LEU A 113 -13.78 -6.91 -14.01
CA LEU A 113 -12.39 -7.35 -13.94
C LEU A 113 -11.42 -6.28 -14.45
N GLU A 114 -11.81 -5.43 -15.39
CA GLU A 114 -10.95 -4.34 -15.88
C GLU A 114 -10.69 -3.33 -14.77
N LYS A 115 -11.71 -3.01 -13.97
CA LYS A 115 -11.56 -2.14 -12.81
C LYS A 115 -10.64 -2.74 -11.75
N ILE A 116 -10.77 -4.04 -11.46
CA ILE A 116 -9.85 -4.74 -10.53
C ILE A 116 -8.41 -4.72 -11.07
N ARG A 117 -8.22 -5.00 -12.37
CA ARG A 117 -6.92 -4.94 -13.06
C ARG A 117 -6.28 -3.55 -12.95
N LYS A 118 -7.07 -2.49 -13.18
CA LYS A 118 -6.59 -1.12 -13.04
C LYS A 118 -6.14 -0.81 -11.61
N PHE A 119 -6.92 -1.20 -10.60
CA PHE A 119 -6.52 -1.01 -9.21
C PHE A 119 -5.29 -1.81 -8.83
N CYS A 120 -5.18 -3.05 -9.32
CA CYS A 120 -3.99 -3.88 -9.14
C CYS A 120 -2.72 -3.16 -9.64
N GLY A 121 -2.78 -2.56 -10.84
CA GLY A 121 -1.68 -1.74 -11.38
C GLY A 121 -1.36 -0.50 -10.56
N VAL A 122 -2.37 0.23 -10.08
CA VAL A 122 -2.18 1.38 -9.19
C VAL A 122 -1.50 0.97 -7.88
N TYR A 123 -1.92 -0.14 -7.28
CA TYR A 123 -1.30 -0.63 -6.05
C TYR A 123 0.14 -1.09 -6.29
N LYS A 124 0.44 -1.73 -7.44
CA LYS A 124 1.82 -2.07 -7.82
C LYS A 124 2.70 -0.82 -7.83
N GLN A 125 2.23 0.26 -8.46
CA GLN A 125 2.94 1.55 -8.43
C GLN A 125 3.13 2.09 -7.00
N CYS A 126 2.12 1.98 -6.14
CA CYS A 126 2.22 2.46 -4.76
C CYS A 126 3.26 1.68 -3.95
N PHE A 127 3.35 0.37 -4.18
CA PHE A 127 4.29 -0.51 -3.47
C PHE A 127 5.66 -0.61 -4.14
N GLY A 128 5.86 0.02 -5.30
CA GLY A 128 7.15 -0.06 -6.01
C GLY A 128 7.36 -1.35 -6.79
N LEU A 129 6.27 -1.99 -7.22
CA LEU A 129 6.25 -3.26 -7.93
C LEU A 129 5.87 -3.11 -9.41
N ASP A 130 5.74 -1.87 -9.89
CA ASP A 130 5.63 -1.58 -11.32
C ASP A 130 7.00 -1.57 -11.98
N GLU A 131 7.01 -1.68 -13.32
CA GLU A 131 8.24 -1.86 -14.08
C GLU A 131 9.30 -0.79 -13.80
N ALA A 132 8.92 0.48 -13.72
CA ALA A 132 9.85 1.57 -13.44
C ALA A 132 10.41 1.51 -12.02
N SER A 133 9.61 1.10 -11.03
CA SER A 133 10.09 0.93 -9.66
C SER A 133 10.97 -0.30 -9.49
N LEU A 134 10.75 -1.36 -10.27
CA LEU A 134 11.65 -2.53 -10.30
C LEU A 134 13.03 -2.17 -10.88
N GLU A 135 13.08 -1.25 -11.85
CA GLU A 135 14.34 -0.67 -12.34
C GLU A 135 15.05 0.14 -11.25
N ASP A 136 14.32 1.02 -10.55
CA ASP A 136 14.85 1.76 -9.40
C ASP A 136 15.42 0.78 -8.34
N LEU A 137 14.70 -0.31 -8.03
CA LEU A 137 15.15 -1.32 -7.06
C LEU A 137 16.39 -2.10 -7.53
N ALA A 138 16.48 -2.42 -8.82
CA ALA A 138 17.64 -3.09 -9.40
C ALA A 138 18.90 -2.23 -9.27
N GLU A 139 18.80 -0.94 -9.57
CA GLU A 139 19.89 0.02 -9.41
C GLU A 139 20.28 0.18 -7.93
N LEU A 140 19.30 0.35 -7.03
CA LEU A 140 19.55 0.49 -5.59
C LEU A 140 20.23 -0.72 -4.97
N SER A 141 19.83 -1.92 -5.39
CA SER A 141 20.32 -3.18 -4.82
C SER A 141 21.55 -3.73 -5.53
N ALA A 142 21.93 -3.18 -6.69
CA ALA A 142 22.94 -3.74 -7.58
C ALA A 142 22.64 -5.21 -7.96
N THR A 143 21.37 -5.51 -8.23
CA THR A 143 20.87 -6.84 -8.63
C THR A 143 20.22 -6.74 -10.01
N ASN A 144 20.16 -7.85 -10.76
CA ASN A 144 19.50 -7.87 -12.08
C ASN A 144 17.97 -7.69 -11.94
N LYS A 145 17.41 -6.72 -12.69
CA LYS A 145 15.96 -6.47 -12.82
C LYS A 145 15.17 -7.75 -13.08
N GLU A 146 15.62 -8.62 -13.97
CA GLU A 146 14.93 -9.86 -14.35
C GLU A 146 14.74 -10.79 -13.15
N SER A 147 15.76 -10.90 -12.29
CA SER A 147 15.68 -11.72 -11.07
C SER A 147 14.72 -11.13 -10.04
N ILE A 148 14.70 -9.80 -9.89
CA ILE A 148 13.75 -9.10 -9.03
C ILE A 148 12.32 -9.27 -9.57
N GLN A 149 12.15 -9.15 -10.88
CA GLN A 149 10.86 -9.32 -11.54
C GLN A 149 10.34 -10.75 -11.38
N GLU A 150 11.16 -11.78 -11.60
CA GLU A 150 10.78 -13.18 -11.39
C GLU A 150 10.40 -13.43 -9.92
N SER A 151 11.19 -12.90 -8.98
CA SER A 151 10.89 -12.98 -7.53
C SER A 151 9.56 -12.30 -7.19
N ALA A 152 9.29 -11.13 -7.78
CA ALA A 152 8.05 -10.40 -7.60
C ALA A 152 6.85 -11.15 -8.20
N GLU A 153 6.98 -11.67 -9.43
CA GLU A 153 5.93 -12.41 -10.12
C GLU A 153 5.56 -13.69 -9.35
N HIS A 154 6.55 -14.44 -8.85
CA HIS A 154 6.30 -15.61 -8.02
C HIS A 154 5.54 -15.28 -6.72
N LYS A 155 5.77 -14.09 -6.15
CA LYS A 155 5.14 -13.62 -4.91
C LYS A 155 3.80 -12.91 -5.13
N LEU A 156 3.29 -12.85 -6.36
CA LEU A 156 2.04 -12.16 -6.72
C LEU A 156 1.02 -13.10 -7.42
N PRO A 157 0.73 -14.29 -6.87
CA PRO A 157 -0.13 -15.27 -7.52
C PRO A 157 -1.56 -14.76 -7.80
N MET A 158 -2.17 -14.00 -6.88
CA MET A 158 -3.51 -13.43 -7.05
C MET A 158 -3.51 -12.33 -8.10
N CYS A 159 -2.52 -11.43 -8.09
CA CYS A 159 -2.38 -10.42 -9.14
C CYS A 159 -2.19 -11.09 -10.51
N ASN A 160 -1.34 -12.12 -10.61
CA ASN A 160 -1.09 -12.82 -11.86
C ASN A 160 -2.32 -13.60 -12.34
N GLY A 161 -3.08 -14.22 -11.44
CA GLY A 161 -4.34 -14.88 -11.78
C GLY A 161 -5.42 -13.90 -12.27
N LEU A 162 -5.41 -12.65 -11.79
CA LEU A 162 -6.34 -11.59 -12.22
C LEU A 162 -5.91 -10.86 -13.50
N LEU A 163 -4.61 -10.69 -13.68
CA LEU A 163 -3.99 -9.95 -14.78
C LEU A 163 -3.64 -10.83 -15.97
N GLY A 164 -3.49 -12.13 -15.75
CA GLY A 164 -3.00 -13.07 -16.74
C GLY A 164 -3.96 -13.25 -17.92
N THR A 165 -3.38 -13.48 -19.08
CA THR A 165 -4.04 -14.10 -20.24
C THR A 165 -4.07 -15.62 -20.07
N THR A 166 -4.20 -16.12 -18.84
CA THR A 166 -4.19 -17.54 -18.56
C THR A 166 -5.38 -18.19 -19.26
N ASP A 167 -5.14 -19.37 -19.82
CA ASP A 167 -6.19 -20.23 -20.35
C ASP A 167 -6.42 -21.33 -19.29
N PRO A 168 -7.59 -21.37 -18.62
CA PRO A 168 -8.81 -20.61 -18.89
C PRO A 168 -8.78 -19.16 -18.36
N PRO A 169 -9.58 -18.26 -18.98
CA PRO A 169 -9.62 -16.82 -18.66
C PRO A 169 -9.97 -16.57 -17.19
N PRO A 170 -9.55 -15.40 -16.64
CA PRO A 170 -9.81 -15.07 -15.25
C PRO A 170 -11.32 -15.10 -14.95
N PRO A 171 -11.70 -15.62 -13.78
CA PRO A 171 -13.11 -15.80 -13.43
C PRO A 171 -13.84 -14.45 -13.37
N SER A 172 -14.94 -14.33 -14.13
CA SER A 172 -15.75 -13.10 -14.22
C SER A 172 -16.91 -13.04 -13.23
N SER A 173 -17.12 -14.10 -12.43
CA SER A 173 -18.13 -14.16 -11.38
C SER A 173 -17.49 -14.13 -9.99
N ILE A 174 -18.27 -13.68 -9.00
CA ILE A 174 -17.87 -13.71 -7.59
C ILE A 174 -17.42 -15.11 -7.17
N ARG A 175 -18.16 -16.16 -7.55
CA ARG A 175 -17.81 -17.56 -7.24
C ARG A 175 -16.42 -17.95 -7.73
N GLY A 176 -16.12 -17.62 -8.98
CA GLY A 176 -14.84 -17.98 -9.58
C GLY A 176 -13.69 -17.20 -8.93
N LEU A 177 -13.88 -15.91 -8.65
CA LEU A 177 -12.90 -15.11 -7.92
C LEU A 177 -12.65 -15.64 -6.52
N VAL A 178 -13.70 -16.09 -5.82
CA VAL A 178 -13.57 -16.72 -4.49
C VAL A 178 -12.80 -18.04 -4.59
N GLY A 179 -13.09 -18.86 -5.60
CA GLY A 179 -12.36 -20.11 -5.83
C GLY A 179 -10.87 -19.90 -6.06
N MET A 180 -10.50 -18.83 -6.79
CA MET A 180 -9.10 -18.46 -7.04
C MET A 180 -8.37 -17.96 -5.79
N VAL A 181 -9.06 -17.34 -4.83
CA VAL A 181 -8.45 -16.92 -3.56
C VAL A 181 -8.49 -18.04 -2.50
N ALA A 182 -9.43 -18.98 -2.62
CA ALA A 182 -9.58 -20.09 -1.70
C ALA A 182 -8.60 -21.25 -1.95
N SER A 183 -7.83 -21.24 -3.05
CA SER A 183 -6.76 -22.22 -3.29
C SER A 183 -5.63 -22.18 -2.23
N ASP A 184 -5.59 -21.12 -1.42
CA ASP A 184 -4.73 -21.02 -0.22
C ASP A 184 -5.38 -21.61 1.06
N GLY A 185 -6.48 -22.37 0.93
CA GLY A 185 -6.97 -23.26 1.98
C GLY A 185 -7.90 -22.65 3.02
N SER A 186 -8.94 -21.91 2.62
CA SER A 186 -9.95 -21.44 3.56
C SER A 186 -11.39 -21.55 3.04
N THR A 187 -12.05 -22.66 3.39
CA THR A 187 -13.51 -22.88 3.37
C THR A 187 -14.29 -21.82 4.17
N LEU A 188 -13.61 -21.09 5.06
CA LEU A 188 -14.14 -19.95 5.81
C LEU A 188 -14.41 -18.73 4.92
N MET A 189 -13.73 -18.57 3.77
CA MET A 189 -13.97 -17.44 2.85
C MET A 189 -15.32 -17.56 2.12
N THR A 190 -15.71 -18.78 1.75
CA THR A 190 -17.05 -19.06 1.18
C THR A 190 -18.15 -18.79 2.22
N LEU A 191 -17.86 -19.10 3.50
CA LEU A 191 -18.75 -18.81 4.62
C LEU A 191 -18.79 -17.32 4.97
N GLU A 192 -17.67 -16.59 4.98
CA GLU A 192 -17.67 -15.13 5.21
C GLU A 192 -18.51 -14.41 4.15
N ILE A 193 -18.32 -14.72 2.88
CA ILE A 193 -19.10 -14.12 1.79
C ILE A 193 -20.59 -14.51 1.88
N ALA A 194 -20.89 -15.72 2.34
CA ALA A 194 -22.27 -16.15 2.64
C ALA A 194 -22.87 -15.46 3.89
N ASN A 195 -22.08 -15.26 4.95
CA ASN A 195 -22.53 -14.66 6.23
C ASN A 195 -22.70 -13.13 6.11
N TYR A 196 -21.87 -12.47 5.30
CA TYR A 196 -21.98 -11.02 5.03
C TYR A 196 -23.19 -10.62 4.19
N SER A 197 -23.90 -11.57 3.58
CA SER A 197 -25.16 -11.31 2.90
C SER A 197 -26.30 -10.97 3.87
N PHE A 198 -26.11 -11.09 5.20
CA PHE A 198 -27.20 -11.09 6.17
C PHE A 198 -27.28 -9.93 7.18
N GLU A 199 -26.38 -8.94 7.25
CA GLU A 199 -26.47 -7.94 8.35
C GLU A 199 -26.55 -6.45 7.97
N THR A 200 -27.50 -5.79 8.65
CA THR A 200 -27.73 -4.36 8.97
C THR A 200 -28.55 -3.46 8.04
N ALA A 201 -29.82 -3.26 8.40
CA ALA A 201 -30.75 -2.32 7.77
C ALA A 201 -30.37 -0.85 8.03
N LEU A 202 -30.11 -0.07 6.98
CA LEU A 202 -30.18 1.39 6.99
C LEU A 202 -30.77 1.93 5.66
N ASN A 203 -31.86 2.68 5.79
CA ASN A 203 -32.54 3.40 4.70
C ASN A 203 -31.68 4.59 4.25
N TYR A 204 -31.40 4.74 2.96
CA TYR A 204 -31.35 6.02 2.21
C TYR A 204 -31.09 5.76 0.73
N VAL A 205 -31.50 6.67 -0.16
CA VAL A 205 -31.52 6.54 -1.64
C VAL A 205 -30.26 7.18 -2.25
N THR A 206 -29.43 6.45 -3.01
CA THR A 206 -28.49 7.03 -4.02
C THR A 206 -27.86 6.01 -5.01
N VAL A 207 -28.20 6.17 -6.30
CA VAL A 207 -27.40 6.33 -7.56
C VAL A 207 -26.04 5.62 -7.81
N PHE A 208 -25.68 4.53 -7.15
CA PHE A 208 -24.71 3.58 -7.73
C PHE A 208 -25.29 2.17 -7.68
N GLU A 209 -25.10 1.38 -8.73
CA GLU A 209 -25.41 -0.06 -8.71
C GLU A 209 -24.50 -0.77 -7.70
N GLY A 210 -24.85 -0.68 -6.42
CA GLY A 210 -24.08 -1.15 -5.26
C GLY A 210 -24.08 -2.67 -5.08
N LYS A 211 -24.31 -3.45 -6.13
CA LYS A 211 -24.63 -4.89 -6.06
C LYS A 211 -23.41 -5.81 -5.83
N ALA A 212 -22.18 -5.30 -5.73
CA ALA A 212 -21.00 -6.17 -5.49
C ALA A 212 -19.81 -5.47 -4.81
N MET A 213 -19.97 -4.21 -4.39
CA MET A 213 -18.84 -3.36 -4.00
C MET A 213 -18.12 -3.85 -2.73
N HIS A 214 -18.76 -4.61 -1.85
CA HIS A 214 -18.09 -5.25 -0.71
C HIS A 214 -17.22 -6.42 -1.06
N VAL A 215 -17.70 -7.26 -1.96
CA VAL A 215 -16.93 -8.39 -2.46
C VAL A 215 -15.71 -7.87 -3.22
N ILE A 216 -15.91 -6.85 -4.06
CA ILE A 216 -14.81 -6.15 -4.72
C ILE A 216 -13.85 -5.54 -3.69
N ALA A 217 -14.35 -4.87 -2.66
CA ALA A 217 -13.51 -4.29 -1.60
C ALA A 217 -12.71 -5.36 -0.83
N HIS A 218 -13.28 -6.52 -0.59
CA HIS A 218 -12.57 -7.66 0.00
C HIS A 218 -11.42 -8.11 -0.91
N PHE A 219 -11.68 -8.32 -2.21
CA PHE A 219 -10.65 -8.68 -3.18
C PHE A 219 -9.54 -7.64 -3.27
N LEU A 220 -9.89 -6.35 -3.37
CA LEU A 220 -8.90 -5.27 -3.40
C LEU A 220 -8.04 -5.25 -2.13
N ARG A 221 -8.62 -5.49 -0.94
CA ARG A 221 -7.86 -5.58 0.32
C ARG A 221 -6.91 -6.78 0.36
N LYS A 222 -7.27 -7.90 -0.28
CA LYS A 222 -6.39 -9.07 -0.43
C LYS A 222 -5.24 -8.78 -1.38
N ILE A 223 -5.51 -8.17 -2.55
CA ILE A 223 -4.47 -7.69 -3.49
C ILE A 223 -3.50 -6.73 -2.80
N ILE A 224 -4.01 -5.77 -2.01
CA ILE A 224 -3.17 -4.84 -1.23
C ILE A 224 -2.29 -5.58 -0.21
N SER A 225 -2.77 -6.68 0.37
CA SER A 225 -1.98 -7.46 1.33
C SER A 225 -0.87 -8.23 0.62
N GLU A 226 -1.22 -8.96 -0.45
CA GLU A 226 -0.25 -9.70 -1.26
C GLU A 226 0.86 -8.80 -1.79
N GLN A 227 0.51 -7.64 -2.35
CA GLN A 227 1.51 -6.70 -2.87
C GLN A 227 2.37 -6.07 -1.76
N ALA A 228 1.81 -5.79 -0.59
CA ALA A 228 2.58 -5.30 0.55
C ALA A 228 3.56 -6.35 1.07
N GLU A 229 3.13 -7.62 1.15
CA GLU A 229 3.96 -8.76 1.55
C GLU A 229 5.08 -9.01 0.54
N CYS A 230 4.77 -8.95 -0.75
CA CYS A 230 5.76 -9.03 -1.82
C CYS A 230 6.81 -7.91 -1.72
N ALA A 231 6.38 -6.66 -1.57
CA ALA A 231 7.30 -5.53 -1.42
C ALA A 231 8.19 -5.65 -0.17
N GLN A 232 7.64 -6.16 0.94
CA GLN A 232 8.43 -6.40 2.15
C GLN A 232 9.46 -7.51 1.95
N ALA A 233 9.05 -8.64 1.36
CA ALA A 233 9.96 -9.75 1.09
C ALA A 233 11.10 -9.34 0.13
N LEU A 234 10.79 -8.57 -0.92
CA LEU A 234 11.82 -8.01 -1.80
C LEU A 234 12.77 -7.06 -1.06
N HIS A 235 12.27 -6.24 -0.15
CA HIS A 235 13.14 -5.39 0.67
C HIS A 235 14.11 -6.22 1.52
N GLU A 236 13.61 -7.27 2.17
CA GLU A 236 14.42 -8.18 2.98
C GLU A 236 15.48 -8.88 2.12
N GLU A 237 15.07 -9.45 0.98
CA GLU A 237 15.95 -10.13 0.02
C GLU A 237 17.09 -9.22 -0.49
N LEU A 238 16.77 -7.98 -0.85
CA LEU A 238 17.69 -7.09 -1.53
C LEU A 238 18.63 -6.33 -0.59
N PHE A 239 18.18 -6.02 0.63
CA PHE A 239 18.89 -5.09 1.52
C PHE A 239 19.32 -5.68 2.86
N LEU A 240 18.81 -6.84 3.28
CA LEU A 240 19.16 -7.45 4.57
C LEU A 240 19.97 -8.76 4.43
N THR A 241 19.80 -9.50 3.35
CA THR A 241 20.46 -10.81 3.13
C THR A 241 21.85 -10.76 2.50
N LYS A 242 22.54 -9.61 2.54
CA LYS A 242 23.91 -9.43 2.00
C LYS A 242 24.99 -9.39 3.06
#